data_AF-A0A0F9LVP9-F1
#
_entry.id   AF-A0A0F9LVP9-F1
#
_cell.length_a   1.000
_cell.length_b   1.000
_cell.length_c   1.000
_cell.angle_alpha   90.00
_cell.angle_beta   90.00
_cell.angle_gamma   90.00
#
_symmetry.space_group_name_H-M   'P 1'
#
loop_
_entity.id
_entity.type
_entity.pdbx_description
1 polymer ?
#
loop_
_entity_poly.entity_id
_entity_poly.type
_entity_poly.pdbx_seq_one_letter_code
_entity_poly.pdbx_strand_id
1 'polypeptide(L)'
;MRIKRRRSVAVVVSAMLVMGMLMACGGCAGTPVSRGYDVLNASDTVYGAAMTYIGDQYKAGKLSEDDKDKALVYAKQFRVAWRAAQAALVTYKRVEDAGGDMDQQNQILRVVIAAVLDAQTLLTEFTNIKEGGD
;
A
#
# COMPACT_ATOMS: atom_id res chain seq x y z
N MET A 1 -4.49 15.53 -32.66
CA MET A 1 -4.71 16.05 -31.28
C MET A 1 -5.26 14.95 -30.36
N ARG A 2 -4.40 14.18 -29.66
CA ARG A 2 -4.82 13.15 -28.66
C ARG A 2 -3.91 13.13 -27.41
N ILE A 3 -3.26 14.25 -27.08
CA ILE A 3 -2.22 14.30 -26.02
C ILE A 3 -2.79 14.75 -24.67
N LYS A 4 -3.97 15.39 -24.63
CA LYS A 4 -4.51 15.97 -23.37
C LYS A 4 -5.08 14.97 -22.36
N ARG A 5 -5.60 13.80 -22.78
CA ARG A 5 -6.23 12.84 -21.85
C ARG A 5 -5.24 11.99 -21.02
N ARG A 6 -4.01 11.78 -21.51
CA ARG A 6 -3.00 10.94 -20.83
C ARG A 6 -2.49 11.57 -19.52
N ARG A 7 -2.39 12.90 -19.46
CA ARG A 7 -1.92 13.62 -18.27
C ARG A 7 -2.97 13.66 -17.16
N SER A 8 -4.26 13.66 -17.50
CA SER A 8 -5.34 13.81 -16.52
C SER A 8 -5.51 12.58 -15.63
N VAL A 9 -5.28 11.36 -16.14
CA VAL A 9 -5.45 10.14 -15.34
C VAL A 9 -4.25 9.90 -14.42
N ALA A 10 -3.03 10.12 -14.92
CA ALA A 10 -1.81 10.00 -14.13
C ALA A 10 -1.77 11.01 -12.97
N VAL A 11 -2.16 12.26 -13.21
CA VAL A 11 -2.26 13.28 -12.15
C VAL A 11 -3.30 12.89 -11.09
N VAL A 12 -4.40 12.22 -11.48
CA VAL A 12 -5.42 11.75 -10.51
C VAL A 12 -4.89 10.59 -9.67
N VAL A 13 -4.15 9.65 -10.25
CA VAL A 13 -3.56 8.51 -9.52
C VAL A 13 -2.44 8.98 -8.58
N SER A 14 -1.51 9.82 -9.06
CA SER A 14 -0.47 10.41 -8.20
C SER A 14 -1.06 11.32 -7.12
N ALA A 15 -2.12 12.09 -7.42
CA ALA A 15 -2.80 12.90 -6.41
C ALA A 15 -3.52 12.03 -5.36
N MET A 16 -4.15 10.93 -5.75
CA MET A 16 -4.78 9.99 -4.80
C MET A 16 -3.75 9.29 -3.91
N LEU A 17 -2.58 8.93 -4.46
CA LEU A 17 -1.46 8.36 -3.72
C LEU A 17 -0.90 9.32 -2.65
N VAL A 18 -0.71 10.59 -3.01
CA VAL A 18 -0.23 11.63 -2.07
C VAL A 18 -1.31 11.98 -1.03
N MET A 19 -2.59 12.01 -1.42
CA MET A 19 -3.70 12.30 -0.51
C MET A 19 -3.89 11.19 0.54
N GLY A 20 -3.73 9.91 0.16
CA GLY A 20 -3.75 8.78 1.09
C GLY A 20 -2.62 8.82 2.12
N MET A 21 -1.44 9.31 1.70
CA MET A 21 -0.26 9.45 2.56
C MET A 21 -0.43 10.60 3.59
N LEU A 22 -1.12 11.69 3.21
CA LEU A 22 -1.39 12.83 4.09
C LEU A 22 -2.46 12.53 5.16
N MET A 23 -3.45 11.67 4.86
CA MET A 23 -4.46 11.28 5.86
C MET A 23 -3.91 10.35 6.96
N ALA A 24 -2.85 9.59 6.69
CA ALA A 24 -2.22 8.72 7.69
C ALA A 24 -1.50 9.50 8.82
N CYS A 25 -1.14 10.77 8.59
CA CYS A 25 -0.34 11.56 9.53
C CYS A 25 -1.12 12.69 10.25
N GLY A 26 -2.35 13.00 9.83
CA GLY A 26 -3.09 14.19 10.30
C GLY A 26 -4.16 14.00 11.38
N GLY A 27 -4.45 12.76 11.80
CA GLY A 27 -5.56 12.46 12.73
C GLY A 27 -5.15 12.41 14.20
N CYS A 28 -5.46 13.47 14.95
CA CYS A 28 -5.52 13.43 16.41
C CYS A 28 -6.72 12.57 16.87
N ALA A 29 -6.52 11.72 17.89
CA ALA A 29 -7.51 10.91 18.64
C ALA A 29 -7.87 9.48 18.15
N GLY A 30 -7.01 8.77 17.43
CA GLY A 30 -7.17 7.33 17.17
C GLY A 30 -6.29 6.44 18.07
N THR A 31 -6.83 5.34 18.60
CA THR A 31 -6.00 4.29 19.25
C THR A 31 -5.02 3.70 18.22
N PRO A 32 -3.88 3.10 18.64
CA PRO A 32 -2.92 2.45 17.73
C PRO A 32 -3.58 1.44 16.77
N VAL A 33 -4.66 0.79 17.22
CA VAL A 33 -5.49 -0.12 16.43
C VAL A 33 -6.21 0.59 15.29
N SER A 34 -6.90 1.70 15.59
CA SER A 34 -7.61 2.49 14.58
C SER A 34 -6.65 2.93 13.48
N ARG A 35 -5.48 3.47 13.87
CA ARG A 35 -4.44 3.88 12.91
C ARG A 35 -3.92 2.72 12.09
N GLY A 36 -3.74 1.54 12.69
CA GLY A 36 -3.33 0.35 11.96
C GLY A 36 -4.37 -0.10 10.93
N TYR A 37 -5.65 -0.06 11.27
CA TYR A 37 -6.73 -0.34 10.31
C TYR A 37 -6.75 0.67 9.16
N ASP A 38 -6.60 1.97 9.46
CA ASP A 38 -6.58 3.02 8.43
C ASP A 38 -5.43 2.81 7.44
N VAL A 39 -4.22 2.49 7.95
CA VAL A 39 -3.05 2.19 7.10
C VAL A 39 -3.28 0.93 6.26
N LEU A 40 -3.86 -0.13 6.82
CA LEU A 40 -4.17 -1.35 6.05
C LEU A 40 -5.21 -1.10 4.95
N ASN A 41 -6.23 -0.30 5.23
CA ASN A 41 -7.26 0.00 4.25
C ASN A 41 -6.73 0.90 3.12
N ALA A 42 -5.96 1.93 3.46
CA ALA A 42 -5.32 2.80 2.48
C ALA A 42 -4.32 2.01 1.61
N SER A 43 -3.51 1.15 2.22
CA SER A 43 -2.52 0.35 1.50
C SER A 43 -3.15 -0.68 0.55
N ASP A 44 -4.26 -1.31 0.93
CA ASP A 44 -5.00 -2.23 0.04
C ASP A 44 -5.59 -1.49 -1.18
N THR A 45 -6.08 -0.27 -0.98
CA THR A 45 -6.56 0.59 -2.06
C THR A 45 -5.44 0.92 -3.05
N VAL A 46 -4.26 1.30 -2.53
CA VAL A 46 -3.08 1.59 -3.35
C VAL A 46 -2.62 0.34 -4.10
N TYR A 47 -2.59 -0.81 -3.44
CA TYR A 47 -2.27 -2.10 -4.06
C TYR A 47 -3.21 -2.42 -5.23
N GLY A 48 -4.53 -2.27 -5.03
CA GLY A 48 -5.52 -2.52 -6.07
C GLY A 48 -5.33 -1.61 -7.29
N ALA A 49 -5.04 -0.32 -7.06
CA ALA A 49 -4.75 0.63 -8.12
C ALA A 49 -3.47 0.26 -8.89
N ALA A 50 -2.38 -0.05 -8.18
CA ALA A 50 -1.11 -0.45 -8.78
C ALA A 50 -1.25 -1.71 -9.64
N MET A 51 -1.94 -2.73 -9.14
CA MET A 51 -2.16 -3.99 -9.87
C MET A 51 -3.02 -3.81 -11.12
N THR A 52 -4.05 -2.95 -11.04
CA THR A 52 -4.87 -2.60 -12.20
C THR A 52 -4.03 -1.90 -13.27
N TYR A 53 -3.21 -0.92 -12.86
CA TYR A 53 -2.30 -0.22 -13.75
C TYR A 53 -1.31 -1.18 -14.43
N ILE A 54 -0.64 -2.06 -13.67
CA ILE A 54 0.29 -3.07 -14.20
C ILE A 54 -0.42 -3.95 -15.25
N GLY A 55 -1.62 -4.44 -14.93
CA GLY A 55 -2.42 -5.25 -15.86
C GLY A 55 -2.75 -4.53 -17.16
N ASP A 56 -3.12 -3.26 -17.08
CA ASP A 56 -3.46 -2.45 -18.25
C ASP A 56 -2.23 -2.11 -19.10
N GLN A 57 -1.08 -1.79 -18.49
CA GLN A 57 0.15 -1.51 -19.23
C GLN A 57 0.70 -2.77 -19.91
N TYR A 58 0.60 -3.94 -19.27
CA TYR A 58 0.98 -5.21 -19.87
C TYR A 58 0.09 -5.56 -21.07
N LYS A 59 -1.24 -5.46 -20.94
CA LYS A 59 -2.18 -5.67 -22.06
C LYS A 59 -1.94 -4.69 -23.21
N ALA A 60 -1.48 -3.48 -22.91
CA ALA A 60 -1.13 -2.47 -23.90
C ALA A 60 0.25 -2.70 -24.54
N GLY A 61 0.98 -3.75 -24.17
CA GLY A 61 2.31 -4.08 -24.70
C GLY A 61 3.43 -3.14 -24.24
N LYS A 62 3.21 -2.40 -23.14
CA LYS A 62 4.17 -1.41 -22.61
C LYS A 62 5.00 -1.94 -21.44
N LEU A 63 4.64 -3.09 -20.89
CA LEU A 63 5.45 -3.84 -19.95
C LEU A 63 5.87 -5.15 -20.60
N SER A 64 7.12 -5.55 -20.39
CA SER A 64 7.59 -6.89 -20.74
C SER A 64 7.03 -7.93 -19.77
N GLU A 65 7.17 -9.21 -20.14
CA GLU A 65 6.85 -10.32 -19.23
C GLU A 65 7.71 -10.25 -17.96
N ASP A 66 9.02 -9.99 -18.09
CA ASP A 66 9.94 -9.82 -16.96
C ASP A 66 9.50 -8.70 -16.01
N ASP A 67 9.02 -7.58 -16.54
CA ASP A 67 8.53 -6.47 -15.74
C ASP A 67 7.23 -6.84 -15.01
N LYS A 68 6.32 -7.55 -15.67
CA LYS A 68 5.10 -8.09 -15.05
C LYS A 68 5.45 -9.03 -13.90
N ASP A 69 6.40 -9.94 -14.12
CA ASP A 69 6.80 -10.93 -13.13
C ASP A 69 7.47 -10.28 -11.91
N LYS A 70 8.33 -9.28 -12.11
CA LYS A 70 8.87 -8.46 -11.00
C LYS A 70 7.75 -7.78 -10.21
N ALA A 71 6.79 -7.18 -10.89
CA ALA A 71 5.65 -6.55 -10.24
C ALA A 71 4.83 -7.54 -9.42
N LEU A 72 4.65 -8.78 -9.91
CA LEU A 72 3.99 -9.86 -9.19
C LEU A 72 4.78 -10.32 -7.95
N VAL A 73 6.11 -10.28 -7.98
CA VAL A 73 6.95 -10.55 -6.80
C VAL A 73 6.71 -9.49 -5.72
N TYR A 74 6.72 -8.20 -6.07
CA TYR A 74 6.42 -7.13 -5.11
C TYR A 74 4.97 -7.22 -4.60
N ALA A 75 4.02 -7.55 -5.48
CA ALA A 75 2.64 -7.79 -5.11
C ALA A 75 2.49 -8.92 -4.08
N LYS A 76 3.27 -9.99 -4.23
CA LYS A 76 3.29 -11.11 -3.27
C LYS A 76 3.85 -10.66 -1.92
N GLN A 77 4.94 -9.89 -1.91
CA GLN A 77 5.51 -9.34 -0.68
C GLN A 77 4.51 -8.46 0.07
N PHE A 78 3.82 -7.58 -0.66
CA PHE A 78 2.75 -6.76 -0.10
C PHE A 78 1.66 -7.59 0.56
N ARG A 79 1.11 -8.60 -0.13
CA ARG A 79 0.06 -9.46 0.46
C ARG A 79 0.51 -10.19 1.71
N VAL A 80 1.77 -10.64 1.75
CA VAL A 80 2.33 -11.31 2.94
C VAL A 80 2.41 -10.33 4.11
N ALA A 81 2.96 -9.13 3.89
CA ALA A 81 3.05 -8.10 4.92
C ALA A 81 1.66 -7.65 5.41
N TRP A 82 0.73 -7.44 4.48
CA TRP A 82 -0.64 -7.01 4.79
C TRP A 82 -1.37 -8.03 5.66
N ARG A 83 -1.26 -9.33 5.35
CA ARG A 83 -1.84 -10.40 6.18
C ARG A 83 -1.19 -10.49 7.56
N ALA A 84 0.13 -10.33 7.64
CA ALA A 84 0.83 -10.33 8.92
C ALA A 84 0.37 -9.15 9.80
N ALA A 85 0.19 -7.98 9.21
CA ALA A 85 -0.31 -6.81 9.91
C ALA A 85 -1.78 -6.95 10.34
N GLN A 86 -2.63 -7.56 9.51
CA GLN A 86 -4.00 -7.89 9.90
C GLN A 86 -4.02 -8.86 11.10
N ALA A 87 -3.18 -9.90 11.10
CA ALA A 87 -3.08 -10.85 12.21
C ALA A 87 -2.56 -10.18 13.51
N ALA A 88 -1.61 -9.26 13.39
CA ALA A 88 -1.12 -8.49 14.53
C ALA A 88 -2.19 -7.57 15.12
N LEU A 89 -3.00 -6.91 14.29
CA LEU A 89 -4.14 -6.10 14.78
C LEU A 89 -5.16 -6.94 15.53
N VAL A 90 -5.48 -8.13 15.02
CA VAL A 90 -6.39 -9.05 15.71
C VAL A 90 -5.82 -9.49 17.06
N THR A 91 -4.52 -9.82 17.11
CA THR A 91 -3.85 -10.20 18.35
C THR A 91 -3.82 -9.04 19.36
N TYR A 92 -3.47 -7.84 18.89
CA TYR A 92 -3.50 -6.63 19.70
C TYR A 92 -4.87 -6.45 20.33
N LYS A 93 -5.94 -6.49 19.54
CA LYS A 93 -7.29 -6.26 20.04
C LYS A 93 -7.70 -7.29 21.09
N ARG A 94 -7.31 -8.57 20.91
CA ARG A 94 -7.56 -9.62 21.89
C ARG A 94 -6.84 -9.41 23.22
N VAL A 95 -5.58 -8.94 23.19
CA VAL A 95 -4.82 -8.66 24.41
C VAL A 95 -5.38 -7.41 25.11
N GLU A 96 -5.77 -6.38 24.34
CA GLU A 96 -6.43 -5.19 24.86
C GLU A 96 -7.73 -5.54 25.58
N ASP A 97 -8.59 -6.35 24.96
CA ASP A 97 -9.89 -6.77 25.52
C ASP A 97 -9.72 -7.67 26.76
N ALA A 98 -8.58 -8.37 26.87
CA ALA A 98 -8.22 -9.17 28.04
C ALA A 98 -7.56 -8.36 29.17
N GLY A 99 -7.32 -7.06 28.98
CA GLY A 99 -6.62 -6.20 29.93
C GLY A 99 -5.13 -6.55 30.09
N GLY A 100 -4.54 -7.18 29.08
CA GLY A 100 -3.13 -7.59 29.09
C GLY A 100 -2.16 -6.42 28.81
N ASP A 101 -0.87 -6.68 29.04
CA ASP A 101 0.19 -5.74 28.68
C ASP A 101 0.28 -5.59 27.15
N MET A 102 0.25 -4.34 26.70
CA MET A 102 0.18 -3.96 25.30
C MET A 102 1.53 -3.60 24.70
N ASP A 103 2.61 -3.51 25.49
CA ASP A 103 3.90 -3.03 24.99
C ASP A 103 4.48 -3.92 23.89
N GLN A 104 4.46 -5.24 24.11
CA GLN A 104 4.90 -6.20 23.10
C GLN A 104 4.01 -6.16 21.84
N GLN A 105 2.69 -6.04 22.01
CA GLN A 105 1.75 -6.01 20.89
C GLN A 105 1.85 -4.70 20.09
N ASN A 106 2.08 -3.57 20.78
CA ASN A 106 2.38 -2.27 20.16
C ASN A 106 3.64 -2.35 19.30
N GLN A 107 4.70 -3.00 19.80
CA GLN A 107 5.95 -3.15 19.04
C GLN A 107 5.76 -4.04 17.80
N ILE A 108 5.09 -5.19 17.96
CA ILE A 108 4.78 -6.09 16.84
C ILE A 108 3.95 -5.35 15.79
N LEU A 109 2.90 -4.63 16.21
CA LEU A 109 2.02 -3.89 15.31
C LEU A 109 2.78 -2.83 14.51
N ARG A 110 3.73 -2.10 15.13
CA ARG A 110 4.57 -1.12 14.44
C ARG A 110 5.47 -1.76 13.37
N VAL A 111 6.10 -2.89 13.68
CA VAL A 111 7.00 -3.60 12.76
C VAL A 111 6.25 -4.10 11.52
N VAL A 112 5.08 -4.71 11.72
CA VAL A 112 4.30 -5.24 10.58
C VAL A 112 3.66 -4.14 9.75
N ILE A 113 3.26 -3.01 10.35
CA ILE A 113 2.80 -1.84 9.60
C ILE A 113 3.94 -1.26 8.75
N ALA A 114 5.16 -1.16 9.30
CA ALA A 114 6.31 -0.71 8.53
C ALA A 114 6.58 -1.63 7.32
N ALA A 115 6.51 -2.96 7.51
CA ALA A 115 6.67 -3.91 6.41
C ALA A 115 5.61 -3.75 5.30
N VAL A 116 4.37 -3.36 5.64
CA VAL A 116 3.32 -3.04 4.64
C VAL A 116 3.69 -1.80 3.85
N LEU A 117 4.15 -0.74 4.54
CA LEU A 117 4.55 0.51 3.90
C LEU A 117 5.77 0.33 2.99
N ASP A 118 6.76 -0.45 3.42
CA ASP A 118 7.95 -0.77 2.61
C ASP A 118 7.55 -1.55 1.34
N ALA A 119 6.70 -2.57 1.48
CA ALA A 119 6.23 -3.34 0.33
C ALA A 119 5.35 -2.50 -0.62
N GLN A 120 4.53 -1.60 -0.08
CA GLN A 120 3.76 -0.64 -0.86
C GLN A 120 4.68 0.33 -1.62
N THR A 121 5.77 0.77 -0.99
CA THR A 121 6.75 1.68 -1.60
C THR A 121 7.40 1.03 -2.81
N LEU A 122 7.83 -0.23 -2.71
CA LEU A 122 8.39 -0.98 -3.85
C LEU A 122 7.42 -1.08 -5.04
N LEU A 123 6.14 -1.36 -4.77
CA LEU A 123 5.10 -1.37 -5.81
C LEU A 123 4.90 0.01 -6.44
N THR A 124 4.89 1.06 -5.62
CA THR A 124 4.65 2.44 -6.05
C THR A 124 5.83 2.97 -6.86
N GLU A 125 7.06 2.70 -6.45
CA GLU A 125 8.27 3.04 -7.19
C GLU A 125 8.31 2.33 -8.54
N PHE A 126 7.97 1.04 -8.57
CA PHE A 126 7.88 0.30 -9.83
C PHE A 126 6.88 0.93 -10.80
N THR A 127 5.71 1.36 -10.31
CA THR A 127 4.72 2.04 -11.16
C THR A 127 5.20 3.43 -11.61
N ASN A 128 5.86 4.20 -10.74
CA ASN A 128 6.30 5.57 -11.03
C ASN A 128 7.54 5.63 -11.95
N ILE A 129 8.51 4.72 -11.80
CA ILE A 129 9.71 4.66 -12.66
C ILE A 129 9.32 4.41 -14.13
N LYS A 130 8.22 3.68 -14.36
CA LYS A 130 7.70 3.41 -15.72
C LYS A 130 6.77 4.50 -16.25
N GLU A 131 6.35 5.47 -15.43
CA GLU A 131 5.64 6.68 -15.89
C GLU A 131 6.61 7.77 -16.40
N GLY A 132 7.87 7.77 -15.92
CA GLY A 132 8.89 8.76 -16.24
C GLY A 132 9.89 8.37 -17.34
N GLY A 133 9.68 7.24 -18.03
CA GLY A 133 10.65 6.74 -19.02
C GLY A 133 10.69 7.56 -20.32
N ASP A 134 11.89 8.01 -20.67
CA ASP A 134 12.35 8.58 -21.95
C ASP A 134 11.80 7.88 -23.21
#